data_AF-A0A7G5FEJ3-F1
#
_entry.id   AF-A0A7G5FEJ3-F1
#
_cell.length_a   1.000
_cell.length_b   1.000
_cell.length_c   1.000
_cell.angle_alpha   90.00
_cell.angle_beta   90.00
_cell.angle_gamma   90.00
#
_symmetry.space_group_name_H-M   'P 1'
#
loop_
_entity.id
_entity.type
_entity.pdbx_description
1 polymer ?
#
loop_
_entity_poly.entity_id
_entity_poly.type
_entity_poly.pdbx_seq_one_letter_code
_entity_poly.pdbx_strand_id
1 'polypeptide(L)'
;MINTLGTPHEVQDQGYAMQLAALGWLSFMPLVWLADFTPIDSVFSGIGRFGAFFMILMAVIALNFALPKSLNLPKNLSIVIALLALALQFLCAREQLAVFPQIDQVLTALVISHALMIAAAVPLAYCFYRHPLFPNWIAVGIVLDCIFWTGYYWIATEGLLIGSPTEYAVIPFILFEVSLGIIGFRAGAQMQSYAFEQTLQRRSSQSLSSPLR
;
A
#
# COMPACT_ATOMS: atom_id res chain seq x y z
N MET A 1 13.84 20.21 7.11
CA MET A 1 12.59 19.41 7.04
C MET A 1 12.85 17.90 7.17
N ILE A 2 13.91 17.34 6.53
CA ILE A 2 14.27 15.91 6.66
C ILE A 2 14.96 15.55 7.98
N ASN A 3 15.46 16.51 8.75
CA ASN A 3 16.09 16.29 10.07
C ASN A 3 15.17 15.60 11.11
N THR A 4 13.86 15.53 10.87
CA THR A 4 12.91 14.80 11.71
C THR A 4 12.78 13.31 11.35
N LEU A 5 13.44 12.85 10.27
CA LEU A 5 13.40 11.48 9.78
C LEU A 5 14.46 10.56 10.41
N GLY A 6 15.38 11.11 11.21
CA GLY A 6 16.40 10.35 11.93
C GLY A 6 17.82 10.56 11.39
N THR A 7 18.70 9.60 11.65
CA THR A 7 20.09 9.60 11.18
C THR A 7 20.19 9.39 9.66
N PRO A 8 21.29 9.77 9.00
CA PRO A 8 21.44 9.56 7.55
C PRO A 8 21.22 8.11 7.11
N HIS A 9 21.68 7.13 7.89
CA HIS A 9 21.43 5.71 7.60
C HIS A 9 19.94 5.36 7.71
N GLU A 10 19.25 5.79 8.76
CA GLU A 10 17.81 5.57 8.91
C GLU A 10 17.00 6.22 7.78
N VAL A 11 17.42 7.39 7.29
CA VAL A 11 16.79 8.07 6.17
C VAL A 11 17.03 7.32 4.86
N GLN A 12 18.23 6.78 4.66
CA GLN A 12 18.56 5.97 3.51
C GLN A 12 17.71 4.68 3.46
N ASP A 13 17.60 3.99 4.60
CA ASP A 13 16.79 2.77 4.73
C ASP A 13 15.30 3.05 4.49
N GLN A 14 14.79 4.16 5.04
CA GLN A 14 13.43 4.64 4.76
C GLN A 14 13.22 4.88 3.26
N GLY A 15 14.23 5.45 2.58
CA GLY A 15 14.17 5.70 1.14
C GLY A 15 14.08 4.42 0.30
N TYR A 16 14.88 3.40 0.62
CA TYR A 16 14.78 2.07 -0.03
C TYR A 16 13.44 1.41 0.23
N ALA A 17 12.98 1.43 1.48
CA ALA A 17 11.70 0.87 1.86
C ALA A 17 10.53 1.55 1.14
N MET A 18 10.60 2.87 0.93
CA MET A 18 9.59 3.63 0.19
C MET A 18 9.53 3.24 -1.29
N GLN A 19 10.69 3.01 -1.93
CA GLN A 19 10.75 2.56 -3.32
C GLN A 19 10.22 1.13 -3.47
N LEU A 20 10.56 0.24 -2.53
CA LEU A 20 10.02 -1.13 -2.50
C LEU A 20 8.50 -1.12 -2.31
N ALA A 21 7.99 -0.28 -1.42
CA ALA A 21 6.56 -0.09 -1.24
C ALA A 21 5.88 0.36 -2.54
N ALA A 22 6.44 1.36 -3.24
CA ALA A 22 5.92 1.85 -4.50
C ALA A 22 5.91 0.76 -5.60
N LEU A 23 6.95 -0.08 -5.67
CA LEU A 23 7.00 -1.19 -6.62
C LEU A 23 5.97 -2.27 -6.29
N GLY A 24 5.79 -2.59 -5.01
CA GLY A 24 4.74 -3.50 -4.55
C GLY A 24 3.35 -3.00 -4.93
N TRP A 25 3.13 -1.69 -4.75
CA TRP A 25 1.89 -1.00 -5.10
C TRP A 25 1.60 -1.03 -6.60
N LEU A 26 2.60 -0.78 -7.45
CA LEU A 26 2.44 -0.85 -8.91
C LEU A 26 2.19 -2.29 -9.40
N SER A 27 2.81 -3.27 -8.76
CA SER A 27 2.68 -4.69 -9.12
C SER A 27 1.33 -5.29 -8.71
N PHE A 28 0.60 -4.64 -7.80
CA PHE A 28 -0.77 -5.04 -7.42
C PHE A 28 -1.77 -4.84 -8.56
N MET A 29 -1.61 -3.80 -9.39
CA MET A 29 -2.58 -3.42 -10.42
C MET A 29 -2.86 -4.51 -11.47
N PRO A 30 -1.85 -5.17 -12.07
CA PRO A 30 -2.09 -6.27 -13.01
C PRO A 30 -2.83 -7.45 -12.38
N LEU A 31 -2.68 -7.69 -11.07
CA LEU A 31 -3.31 -8.81 -10.37
C LEU A 31 -4.80 -8.55 -10.10
N VAL A 32 -5.17 -7.31 -9.75
CA VAL A 32 -6.57 -6.88 -9.70
C VAL A 32 -7.22 -7.02 -11.07
N TRP A 33 -6.51 -6.56 -12.10
CA TRP A 33 -7.04 -6.61 -13.46
C TRP A 33 -7.30 -8.05 -13.93
N LEU A 34 -6.38 -8.97 -13.61
CA LEU A 34 -6.57 -10.40 -13.82
C LEU A 34 -7.78 -10.95 -13.05
N ALA A 35 -7.94 -10.54 -11.78
CA ALA A 35 -9.02 -11.00 -10.91
C ALA A 35 -10.41 -10.51 -11.34
N ASP A 36 -10.50 -9.30 -11.90
CA ASP A 36 -11.76 -8.68 -12.29
C ASP A 36 -12.23 -9.08 -13.69
N PHE A 37 -11.31 -9.48 -14.57
CA PHE A 37 -11.67 -10.06 -15.88
C PHE A 37 -11.88 -11.57 -15.86
N THR A 38 -11.71 -12.22 -14.71
CA THR A 38 -11.96 -13.65 -14.56
C THR A 38 -13.26 -13.87 -13.79
N PRO A 39 -14.11 -14.82 -14.20
CA PRO A 39 -15.33 -15.17 -13.45
C PRO A 39 -15.02 -15.44 -11.97
N ILE A 40 -15.88 -14.99 -11.06
CA ILE A 40 -15.64 -15.03 -9.60
C ILE A 40 -15.49 -16.46 -9.05
N ASP A 41 -16.05 -17.44 -9.73
CA ASP A 41 -15.95 -18.88 -9.47
C ASP A 41 -14.72 -19.54 -10.11
N SER A 42 -13.92 -18.77 -10.84
CA SER A 42 -12.68 -19.24 -11.46
C SER A 42 -11.53 -19.30 -10.47
N VAL A 43 -10.76 -20.38 -10.55
CA VAL A 43 -9.43 -20.54 -9.90
C VAL A 43 -8.51 -19.34 -10.21
N PHE A 44 -8.56 -18.80 -11.44
CA PHE A 44 -7.74 -17.65 -11.82
C PHE A 44 -8.17 -16.37 -11.11
N SER A 45 -9.46 -16.19 -10.81
CA SER A 45 -9.94 -15.06 -10.01
C SER A 45 -9.46 -15.19 -8.57
N GLY A 46 -9.55 -16.39 -7.98
CA GLY A 46 -9.02 -16.64 -6.63
C GLY A 46 -7.51 -16.39 -6.51
N ILE A 47 -6.72 -16.86 -7.49
CA ILE A 47 -5.26 -16.62 -7.53
C ILE A 47 -4.95 -15.11 -7.70
N GLY A 48 -5.64 -14.43 -8.62
CA GLY A 48 -5.46 -12.99 -8.85
C GLY A 48 -5.76 -12.17 -7.60
N ARG A 49 -6.88 -12.44 -6.93
CA ARG A 49 -7.30 -11.76 -5.68
C ARG A 49 -6.31 -11.98 -4.56
N PHE A 50 -5.93 -13.22 -4.31
CA PHE A 50 -4.94 -13.55 -3.29
C PHE A 50 -3.60 -12.87 -3.57
N GLY A 51 -3.11 -12.95 -4.81
CA GLY A 51 -1.88 -12.30 -5.23
C GLY A 51 -1.93 -10.77 -5.05
N ALA A 52 -3.04 -10.14 -5.44
CA ALA A 52 -3.25 -8.71 -5.29
C ALA A 52 -3.14 -8.27 -3.81
N PHE A 53 -3.86 -8.96 -2.92
CA PHE A 53 -3.81 -8.69 -1.48
C PHE A 53 -2.44 -8.96 -0.86
N PHE A 54 -1.75 -10.00 -1.31
CA PHE A 54 -0.38 -10.28 -0.89
C PHE A 54 0.57 -9.13 -1.28
N MET A 55 0.47 -8.61 -2.50
CA MET A 55 1.28 -7.48 -2.96
C MET A 55 1.00 -6.20 -2.18
N ILE A 56 -0.27 -5.91 -1.87
CA ILE A 56 -0.64 -4.80 -0.97
C ILE A 56 0.00 -5.00 0.41
N LEU A 57 -0.10 -6.19 0.99
CA LEU A 57 0.51 -6.44 2.31
C LEU A 57 2.02 -6.20 2.28
N MET A 58 2.72 -6.71 1.25
CA MET A 58 4.16 -6.48 1.12
C MET A 58 4.48 -5.00 0.98
N ALA A 59 3.64 -4.24 0.27
CA ALA A 59 3.78 -2.79 0.20
C ALA A 59 3.54 -2.10 1.55
N VAL A 60 2.53 -2.52 2.32
CA VAL A 60 2.25 -2.00 3.68
C VAL A 60 3.39 -2.33 4.64
N ILE A 61 3.96 -3.54 4.57
CA ILE A 61 5.13 -3.94 5.35
C ILE A 61 6.34 -3.08 4.95
N ALA A 62 6.58 -2.87 3.66
CA ALA A 62 7.66 -1.99 3.21
C ALA A 62 7.45 -0.54 3.70
N LEU A 63 6.21 -0.03 3.65
CA LEU A 63 5.86 1.30 4.18
C LEU A 63 6.14 1.40 5.68
N ASN A 64 5.99 0.33 6.45
CA ASN A 64 6.35 0.33 7.87
C ASN A 64 7.81 0.70 8.12
N PHE A 65 8.71 0.19 7.28
CA PHE A 65 10.14 0.51 7.33
C PHE A 65 10.43 1.88 6.72
N ALA A 66 9.56 2.36 5.84
CA ALA A 66 9.67 3.66 5.18
C ALA A 66 9.21 4.84 6.07
N LEU A 67 8.40 4.57 7.10
CA LEU A 67 7.79 5.60 7.95
C LEU A 67 8.58 5.88 9.24
N PRO A 68 8.65 7.15 9.67
CA PRO A 68 9.30 7.58 10.92
C PRO A 68 8.90 6.77 12.15
N LYS A 69 9.84 6.59 13.09
CA LYS A 69 9.60 5.90 14.37
C LYS A 69 8.55 6.60 15.24
N SER A 70 8.39 7.92 15.10
CA SER A 70 7.32 8.69 15.77
C SER A 70 5.92 8.23 15.39
N LEU A 71 5.78 7.50 14.27
CA LEU A 71 4.53 6.96 13.76
C LEU A 71 4.38 5.45 14.03
N ASN A 72 5.17 4.87 14.94
CA ASN A 72 5.14 3.44 15.26
C ASN A 72 3.75 2.91 15.61
N LEU A 73 2.99 3.62 16.44
CA LEU A 73 1.66 3.18 16.84
C LEU A 73 0.70 3.07 15.64
N PRO A 74 0.46 4.13 14.83
CA PRO A 74 -0.44 4.03 13.69
C PRO A 74 0.06 3.05 12.62
N LYS A 75 1.36 3.01 12.30
CA LYS A 75 1.85 2.07 11.27
C LYS A 75 1.73 0.61 11.70
N ASN A 76 2.01 0.29 12.97
CA ASN A 76 1.82 -1.08 13.48
C ASN A 76 0.35 -1.47 13.51
N LEU A 77 -0.54 -0.54 13.84
CA LEU A 77 -1.99 -0.78 13.81
C LEU A 77 -2.46 -1.09 12.37
N SER A 78 -1.99 -0.33 11.38
CA SER A 78 -2.29 -0.60 9.96
C SER A 78 -1.85 -2.01 9.53
N ILE A 79 -0.64 -2.43 9.89
CA ILE A 79 -0.12 -3.77 9.58
C ILE A 79 -0.97 -4.87 10.21
N VAL A 80 -1.28 -4.75 11.50
CA VAL A 80 -2.06 -5.77 12.21
C VAL A 80 -3.43 -5.94 11.55
N ILE A 81 -4.10 -4.85 11.19
CA ILE A 81 -5.39 -4.91 10.51
C ILE A 81 -5.24 -5.49 9.09
N ALA A 82 -4.21 -5.11 8.34
CA ALA A 82 -3.93 -5.63 7.02
C ALA A 82 -3.62 -7.15 7.02
N LEU A 83 -2.93 -7.65 8.06
CA LEU A 83 -2.69 -9.08 8.24
C LEU A 83 -3.98 -9.85 8.50
N LEU A 84 -4.91 -9.29 9.27
CA LEU A 84 -6.23 -9.89 9.47
C LEU A 84 -7.02 -9.94 8.16
N ALA A 85 -6.98 -8.86 7.36
CA ALA A 85 -7.60 -8.84 6.04
C ALA A 85 -7.02 -9.91 5.10
N LEU A 86 -5.68 -10.06 5.08
CA LEU A 86 -5.03 -11.10 4.28
C LEU A 86 -5.41 -12.50 4.74
N ALA A 87 -5.47 -12.76 6.05
CA ALA A 87 -5.86 -14.06 6.57
C ALA A 87 -7.26 -14.46 6.09
N LEU A 88 -8.21 -13.52 6.08
CA LEU A 88 -9.55 -13.74 5.53
C LEU A 88 -9.53 -13.95 4.01
N GLN A 89 -8.68 -13.23 3.28
CA GLN A 89 -8.53 -13.43 1.84
C GLN A 89 -7.89 -14.76 1.47
N PHE A 90 -6.95 -15.25 2.29
CA PHE A 90 -6.41 -16.59 2.15
C PHE A 90 -7.50 -17.66 2.35
N LEU A 91 -8.37 -17.47 3.34
CA LEU A 91 -9.53 -18.36 3.54
C LEU A 91 -10.49 -18.29 2.35
N CYS A 92 -10.78 -17.09 1.84
CA CYS A 92 -11.60 -16.88 0.65
C CYS A 92 -11.03 -17.61 -0.57
N ALA A 93 -9.75 -17.41 -0.87
CA ALA A 93 -9.07 -18.07 -1.99
C ALA A 93 -9.06 -19.59 -1.81
N ARG A 94 -8.85 -20.10 -0.59
CA ARG A 94 -8.93 -21.53 -0.29
C ARG A 94 -10.33 -22.09 -0.56
N GLU A 95 -11.39 -21.41 -0.13
CA GLU A 95 -12.78 -21.85 -0.38
C GLU A 95 -13.14 -21.80 -1.87
N GLN A 96 -12.63 -20.82 -2.62
CA GLN A 96 -12.78 -20.77 -4.09
C GLN A 96 -12.02 -21.91 -4.80
N LEU A 97 -10.97 -22.44 -4.20
CA LEU A 97 -10.22 -23.59 -4.71
C LEU A 97 -10.82 -24.95 -4.28
N ALA A 98 -11.87 -24.96 -3.45
CA ALA A 98 -12.52 -26.18 -3.00
C ALA A 98 -13.35 -26.83 -4.12
N VAL A 99 -13.51 -28.16 -4.06
CA VAL A 99 -14.29 -28.95 -5.05
C VAL A 99 -15.77 -28.54 -5.07
N PHE A 100 -16.30 -28.10 -3.93
CA PHE A 100 -17.65 -27.56 -3.78
C PHE A 100 -17.58 -26.21 -3.05
N PRO A 101 -17.37 -25.10 -3.77
CA PRO A 101 -17.17 -23.80 -3.15
C PRO A 101 -18.46 -23.30 -2.49
N GLN A 102 -18.37 -22.88 -1.23
CA GLN A 102 -19.47 -22.23 -0.52
C GLN A 102 -19.47 -20.74 -0.84
N ILE A 103 -20.12 -20.36 -1.94
CA ILE A 103 -20.08 -18.99 -2.48
C ILE A 103 -20.53 -17.93 -1.45
N ASP A 104 -21.51 -18.23 -0.60
CA ASP A 104 -21.97 -17.30 0.44
C ASP A 104 -20.87 -16.98 1.47
N GLN A 105 -20.04 -17.98 1.82
CA GLN A 105 -18.91 -17.79 2.73
C GLN A 105 -17.78 -17.01 2.07
N VAL A 106 -17.52 -17.27 0.79
CA VAL A 106 -16.56 -16.53 -0.03
C VAL A 106 -16.96 -15.04 -0.06
N LEU A 107 -18.21 -14.72 -0.40
CA LEU A 107 -18.70 -13.35 -0.44
C LEU A 107 -18.64 -12.66 0.93
N THR A 108 -19.02 -13.36 2.00
CA THR A 108 -18.96 -12.82 3.36
C THR A 108 -17.53 -12.49 3.79
N ALA A 109 -16.59 -13.42 3.60
CA ALA A 109 -15.17 -13.21 3.92
C ALA A 109 -14.57 -12.06 3.09
N LEU A 110 -15.00 -11.95 1.84
CA LEU A 110 -14.57 -10.91 0.91
C LEU A 110 -15.04 -9.53 1.35
N VAL A 111 -16.30 -9.39 1.76
CA VAL A 111 -16.83 -8.13 2.32
C VAL A 111 -16.09 -7.74 3.59
N ILE A 112 -15.89 -8.69 4.52
CA ILE A 112 -15.20 -8.41 5.79
C ILE A 112 -13.75 -7.99 5.55
N SER A 113 -13.04 -8.68 4.65
CA SER A 113 -11.65 -8.33 4.33
C SER A 113 -11.51 -6.94 3.71
N HIS A 114 -12.43 -6.51 2.84
CA HIS A 114 -12.45 -5.15 2.30
C HIS A 114 -12.75 -4.10 3.39
N ALA A 115 -13.69 -4.39 4.29
CA ALA A 115 -13.96 -3.51 5.43
C ALA A 115 -12.72 -3.35 6.33
N LEU A 116 -11.97 -4.43 6.56
CA LEU A 116 -10.69 -4.38 7.28
C LEU A 116 -9.63 -3.58 6.52
N MET A 117 -9.59 -3.64 5.19
CA MET A 117 -8.67 -2.80 4.41
C MET A 117 -8.98 -1.31 4.56
N ILE A 118 -10.25 -0.90 4.56
CA ILE A 118 -10.64 0.47 4.89
C ILE A 118 -10.15 0.84 6.30
N ALA A 119 -10.36 -0.05 7.27
CA ALA A 119 -9.90 0.18 8.64
C ALA A 119 -8.36 0.29 8.75
N ALA A 120 -7.61 -0.46 7.94
CA ALA A 120 -6.15 -0.39 7.85
C ALA A 120 -5.66 0.88 7.14
N ALA A 121 -6.45 1.42 6.21
CA ALA A 121 -6.16 2.62 5.45
C ALA A 121 -6.20 3.90 6.30
N VAL A 122 -7.07 3.97 7.31
CA VAL A 122 -7.17 5.13 8.21
C VAL A 122 -5.88 5.44 8.98
N PRO A 123 -5.27 4.51 9.74
CA PRO A 123 -4.00 4.78 10.41
C PRO A 123 -2.84 4.96 9.42
N LEU A 124 -2.89 4.32 8.25
CA LEU A 124 -1.91 4.55 7.18
C LEU A 124 -1.99 5.97 6.62
N ALA A 125 -3.20 6.47 6.36
CA ALA A 125 -3.46 7.83 5.94
C ALA A 125 -2.96 8.84 6.96
N TYR A 126 -3.16 8.57 8.27
CA TYR A 126 -2.59 9.40 9.32
C TYR A 126 -1.06 9.46 9.24
N CYS A 127 -0.40 8.34 8.94
CA CYS A 127 1.05 8.32 8.74
C CYS A 127 1.48 9.21 7.55
N PHE A 128 0.81 9.08 6.40
CA PHE A 128 1.10 9.91 5.23
C PHE A 128 0.84 11.39 5.47
N TYR A 129 -0.24 11.74 6.18
CA TYR A 129 -0.55 13.11 6.56
C TYR A 129 0.54 13.74 7.44
N ARG A 130 1.18 12.94 8.30
CA ARG A 130 2.27 13.39 9.18
C ARG A 130 3.65 13.32 8.53
N HIS A 131 3.76 12.76 7.33
CA HIS A 131 5.04 12.55 6.68
C HIS A 131 5.48 13.81 5.90
N PRO A 132 6.69 14.35 6.13
CA PRO A 132 7.10 15.65 5.59
C PRO A 132 7.27 15.70 4.07
N LEU A 133 7.39 14.53 3.41
CA LEU A 133 7.56 14.42 1.96
C LEU A 133 6.27 14.09 1.20
N PHE A 134 5.17 13.78 1.89
CA PHE A 134 3.90 13.49 1.22
C PHE A 134 2.98 14.70 1.28
N PRO A 135 2.31 15.04 0.18
CA PRO A 135 1.27 16.06 0.22
C PRO A 135 0.04 15.51 0.96
N ASN A 136 -0.60 16.36 1.77
CA ASN A 136 -1.70 15.96 2.65
C ASN A 136 -2.89 15.31 1.92
N TRP A 137 -3.10 15.62 0.63
CA TRP A 137 -4.19 15.03 -0.15
C TRP A 137 -4.00 13.51 -0.37
N ILE A 138 -2.77 12.98 -0.27
CA ILE A 138 -2.51 11.53 -0.37
C ILE A 138 -3.20 10.79 0.77
N ALA A 139 -3.20 11.36 1.98
CA ALA A 139 -3.88 10.76 3.12
C ALA A 139 -5.39 10.61 2.87
N VAL A 140 -6.01 11.65 2.30
CA VAL A 140 -7.43 11.62 1.93
C VAL A 140 -7.66 10.62 0.80
N GLY A 141 -6.79 10.64 -0.21
CA GLY A 141 -6.88 9.75 -1.38
C GLY A 141 -6.84 8.28 -1.00
N ILE A 142 -5.95 7.86 -0.10
CA ILE A 142 -5.83 6.46 0.34
C ILE A 142 -7.15 5.95 0.97
N VAL A 143 -7.79 6.79 1.81
CA VAL A 143 -9.05 6.40 2.45
C VAL A 143 -10.17 6.34 1.41
N LEU A 144 -10.25 7.34 0.51
CA LEU A 144 -11.26 7.37 -0.54
C LEU A 144 -11.10 6.21 -1.53
N ASP A 145 -9.87 5.84 -1.86
CA ASP A 145 -9.55 4.72 -2.73
C ASP A 145 -10.00 3.38 -2.13
N CYS A 146 -9.69 3.13 -0.85
CA CYS A 146 -10.17 1.93 -0.16
C CYS A 146 -11.71 1.87 -0.08
N ILE A 147 -12.36 3.02 0.16
CA ILE A 147 -13.83 3.11 0.16
C ILE A 147 -14.38 2.82 -1.24
N PHE A 148 -13.78 3.40 -2.28
CA PHE A 148 -14.19 3.21 -3.66
C PHE A 148 -14.09 1.75 -4.06
N TRP A 149 -12.94 1.10 -3.87
CA TRP A 149 -12.76 -0.30 -4.26
C TRP A 149 -13.72 -1.23 -3.53
N THR A 150 -14.03 -0.95 -2.25
CA THR A 150 -15.03 -1.70 -1.50
C THR A 150 -16.44 -1.53 -2.08
N GLY A 151 -16.84 -0.29 -2.42
CA GLY A 151 -18.13 -0.01 -3.03
C GLY A 151 -18.25 -0.55 -4.47
N TYR A 152 -17.20 -0.41 -5.27
CA TYR A 152 -17.08 -0.96 -6.61
C TYR A 152 -17.29 -2.48 -6.57
N TYR A 153 -16.59 -3.15 -5.65
CA TYR A 153 -16.68 -4.60 -5.53
C TYR A 153 -18.08 -5.08 -5.13
N TRP A 154 -18.73 -4.38 -4.21
CA TRP A 154 -20.12 -4.68 -3.83
C TRP A 154 -21.07 -4.57 -5.03
N ILE A 155 -20.98 -3.48 -5.79
CA ILE A 155 -21.82 -3.24 -6.97
C ILE A 155 -21.53 -4.30 -8.05
N ALA A 156 -20.27 -4.73 -8.18
CA ALA A 156 -19.85 -5.81 -9.08
C ALA A 156 -20.53 -7.13 -8.75
N THR A 157 -20.52 -7.52 -7.47
CA THR A 157 -21.10 -8.79 -7.02
C THR A 157 -22.62 -8.86 -7.18
N GLU A 158 -23.30 -7.72 -7.13
CA GLU A 158 -24.75 -7.62 -7.36
C GLU A 158 -25.13 -7.60 -8.86
N GLY A 159 -24.15 -7.66 -9.78
CA GLY A 159 -24.38 -7.64 -11.23
C GLY A 159 -24.83 -6.28 -11.76
N LEU A 160 -24.64 -5.21 -11.00
CA LEU A 160 -25.15 -3.87 -11.29
C LEU A 160 -24.16 -2.98 -12.06
N LEU A 161 -23.02 -3.51 -12.48
CA LEU A 161 -21.92 -2.72 -13.05
C LEU A 161 -22.14 -2.26 -14.49
N ILE A 162 -22.83 -3.03 -15.34
CA ILE A 162 -22.89 -2.78 -16.79
C ILE A 162 -23.60 -1.45 -17.07
N GLY A 163 -22.85 -0.47 -17.57
CA GLY A 163 -23.38 0.87 -17.87
C GLY A 163 -23.58 1.75 -16.62
N SER A 164 -23.03 1.36 -15.48
CA SER A 164 -23.10 2.13 -14.24
C SER A 164 -22.04 3.24 -14.21
N PRO A 165 -22.31 4.39 -13.55
CA PRO A 165 -21.30 5.43 -13.30
C PRO A 165 -20.04 4.90 -12.59
N THR A 166 -20.18 3.79 -11.85
CA THR A 166 -19.12 3.14 -11.08
C THR A 166 -18.05 2.51 -11.98
N GLU A 167 -18.39 2.06 -13.19
CA GLU A 167 -17.46 1.51 -14.17
C GLU A 167 -16.49 2.59 -14.69
N TYR A 168 -17.00 3.81 -14.93
CA TYR A 168 -16.19 4.96 -15.35
C TYR A 168 -15.42 5.61 -14.19
N ALA A 169 -15.91 5.45 -12.96
CA ALA A 169 -15.25 5.94 -11.76
C ALA A 169 -13.92 5.23 -11.49
N VAL A 170 -13.68 4.03 -12.04
CA VAL A 170 -12.42 3.28 -11.91
C VAL A 170 -11.22 4.08 -12.44
N ILE A 171 -11.39 4.85 -13.52
CA ILE A 171 -10.29 5.56 -14.18
C ILE A 171 -9.61 6.58 -13.22
N PRO A 172 -10.33 7.49 -12.55
CA PRO A 172 -9.76 8.35 -11.51
C PRO A 172 -8.97 7.62 -10.42
N PHE A 173 -9.42 6.45 -9.98
CA PHE A 173 -8.75 5.69 -8.92
C PHE A 173 -7.49 5.00 -9.44
N ILE A 174 -7.49 4.45 -10.64
CA ILE A 174 -6.25 3.97 -11.29
C ILE A 174 -5.22 5.10 -11.40
N LEU A 175 -5.65 6.31 -11.81
CA LEU A 175 -4.76 7.46 -11.90
C LEU A 175 -4.22 7.88 -10.53
N PHE A 176 -5.06 7.83 -9.48
CA PHE A 176 -4.65 8.06 -8.10
C PHE A 176 -3.55 7.07 -7.68
N GLU A 177 -3.75 5.78 -7.96
CA GLU A 177 -2.84 4.72 -7.54
C GLU A 177 -1.48 4.79 -8.24
N VAL A 178 -1.49 5.06 -9.56
CA VAL A 178 -0.26 5.34 -10.31
C VAL A 178 0.46 6.57 -9.76
N SER A 179 -0.30 7.63 -9.42
CA SER A 179 0.26 8.83 -8.82
C SER A 179 0.89 8.56 -7.45
N LEU A 180 0.25 7.74 -6.61
CA LEU A 180 0.77 7.32 -5.31
C LEU A 180 2.10 6.57 -5.47
N GLY A 181 2.18 5.62 -6.40
CA GLY A 181 3.41 4.90 -6.72
C GLY A 181 4.55 5.82 -7.17
N ILE A 182 4.27 6.75 -8.09
CA ILE A 182 5.26 7.73 -8.58
C ILE A 182 5.74 8.64 -7.45
N ILE A 183 4.82 9.16 -6.63
CA ILE A 183 5.14 10.05 -5.51
C ILE A 183 5.97 9.31 -4.47
N GLY A 184 5.60 8.08 -4.11
CA GLY A 184 6.36 7.23 -3.19
C GLY A 184 7.77 6.97 -3.68
N PHE A 185 7.92 6.59 -4.96
CA PHE A 185 9.24 6.35 -5.55
C PHE A 185 10.13 7.61 -5.53
N ARG A 186 9.57 8.77 -5.89
CA ARG A 186 10.27 10.06 -5.85
C ARG A 186 10.66 10.46 -4.43
N ALA A 187 9.76 10.29 -3.46
CA ALA A 187 10.05 10.57 -2.05
C ALA A 187 11.21 9.69 -1.55
N GLY A 188 11.22 8.40 -1.90
CA GLY A 188 12.31 7.49 -1.57
C GLY A 188 13.66 7.89 -2.17
N ALA A 189 13.66 8.29 -3.45
CA ALA A 189 14.87 8.78 -4.12
C ALA A 189 15.41 10.07 -3.46
N GLN A 190 14.52 11.01 -3.09
CA GLN A 190 14.90 12.24 -2.38
C GLN A 190 15.54 11.96 -1.02
N MET A 191 15.01 11.00 -0.25
CA MET A 191 15.59 10.59 1.03
C MET A 191 17.01 10.03 0.84
N GLN A 192 17.23 9.19 -0.18
CA GLN A 192 18.54 8.62 -0.47
C GLN A 192 19.57 9.70 -0.86
N SER A 193 19.20 10.63 -1.74
CA SER A 193 20.07 11.75 -2.13
C SER A 193 20.46 12.60 -0.92
N TYR A 194 19.49 12.92 -0.06
CA TYR A 194 19.76 13.67 1.17
C TYR A 194 20.72 12.94 2.12
N ALA A 195 20.49 11.64 2.37
CA ALA A 195 21.34 10.83 3.23
C ALA A 195 22.79 10.77 2.71
N PHE A 196 22.96 10.66 1.39
CA PHE A 196 24.25 10.67 0.75
C PHE A 196 25.00 11.99 0.94
N GLU A 197 24.33 13.12 0.69
CA GLU A 197 24.90 14.46 0.87
C GLU A 197 25.35 14.71 2.32
N GLN A 198 24.51 14.34 3.29
CA GLN A 198 24.86 14.44 4.72
C GLN A 198 26.09 13.60 5.09
N THR A 199 26.20 12.41 4.50
CA THR A 199 27.35 11.52 4.74
C THR A 199 28.64 12.10 4.18
N LEU A 200 28.58 12.69 2.98
CA LEU A 200 29.73 13.40 2.38
C LEU A 200 30.15 14.61 3.22
N GLN A 201 29.19 15.43 3.66
CA GLN A 201 29.46 16.59 4.52
C GLN A 201 30.17 16.18 5.82
N ARG A 202 29.69 15.13 6.51
CA ARG A 202 30.34 14.63 7.74
C ARG A 202 31.77 14.16 7.50
N ARG A 203 32.02 13.45 6.39
CA ARG A 203 33.38 13.00 6.04
C ARG A 203 34.32 14.18 5.76
N SER A 204 33.83 15.19 5.04
CA SER A 204 34.62 16.41 4.75
C SER A 204 34.95 17.21 6.03
N SER A 205 34.01 17.31 6.98
CA SER A 205 34.27 17.98 8.26
C SER A 205 35.27 17.21 9.13
N GLN A 206 35.23 15.86 9.09
CA GLN A 206 36.16 15.02 9.85
C GLN A 206 37.59 15.07 9.29
N SER A 207 37.75 15.15 7.96
CA SER A 207 39.09 15.28 7.36
C SER A 207 39.73 16.63 7.66
N LEU A 208 38.94 17.69 7.79
CA LEU A 208 39.41 19.03 8.16
C LEU A 208 39.75 19.16 9.65
N SER A 209 39.16 18.33 10.51
CA SER A 209 39.43 18.35 11.96
C SER A 209 40.54 17.41 12.42
N SER A 210 41.14 16.61 11.53
CA SER A 210 42.30 15.78 11.85
C SER A 210 43.54 16.68 11.98
N PRO A 211 44.06 16.94 13.20
CA PRO A 211 45.34 17.62 13.32
C PRO A 211 46.39 16.72 12.70
N LEU A 212 47.14 17.25 11.73
CA LEU A 212 48.34 16.61 11.19
C LEU A 212 49.18 16.12 12.38
N ARG A 213 49.25 14.80 12.58
CA ARG A 213 50.23 14.13 13.43
C ARG A 213 51.33 13.58 12.54
#